data_AF-A0A2M8DJ36-F1
#
_entry.id   AF-A0A2M8DJ36-F1
#
_cell.length_a   1.000
_cell.length_b   1.000
_cell.length_c   1.000
_cell.angle_alpha   90.00
_cell.angle_beta   90.00
_cell.angle_gamma   90.00
#
_symmetry.space_group_name_H-M   'P 1'
#
loop_
_entity.id
_entity.type
_entity.pdbx_description
1 polymer ?
#
loop_
_entity_poly.entity_id
_entity_poly.type
_entity_poly.pdbx_seq_one_letter_code
_entity_poly.pdbx_strand_id
1 'polypeptide(L)'
;MGFTRLVSRMLLLAVGVAACATVYRGAPVAPVPRLLFMGHVEGYVEPCGCSEGQLGGEARRAELLRRLRAAPGATLLVDAGNRFIATGPAGEIQAATLAAAGVAAGVAAINLGEDERHLGADFLSRDAGVRGLPWVHANSDAATPPWPGEVARTVRAAEQKGCDLADLALAELRTFSPLVEEDVYQVLTLEGSLAQRSHLGGTAPAAVRAAIGRARRRLG
;
A
#
# COMPACT_ATOMS: atom_id res chain seq x y z
N MET A 1 25.66 -29.68 -59.68
CA MET A 1 25.69 -30.18 -58.28
C MET A 1 25.75 -29.09 -57.19
N GLY A 2 26.07 -27.82 -57.50
CA GLY A 2 26.18 -26.75 -56.49
C GLY A 2 24.85 -26.15 -56.01
N PHE A 3 23.84 -26.04 -56.89
CA PHE A 3 22.58 -25.36 -56.59
C PHE A 3 21.71 -26.12 -55.56
N THR A 4 21.63 -27.44 -55.67
CA THR A 4 20.88 -28.30 -54.74
C THR A 4 21.47 -28.29 -53.32
N ARG A 5 22.80 -28.19 -53.20
CA ARG A 5 23.48 -28.10 -51.89
C ARG A 5 23.29 -26.73 -51.23
N LEU A 6 23.15 -25.67 -52.02
CA LEU A 6 22.89 -24.32 -51.51
C LEU A 6 21.46 -24.19 -50.97
N VAL A 7 20.46 -24.68 -51.73
CA VAL A 7 19.05 -24.67 -51.31
C VAL A 7 18.85 -25.50 -50.03
N SER A 8 19.48 -26.68 -49.94
CA SER A 8 19.40 -27.52 -48.73
C SER A 8 20.01 -26.84 -47.50
N ARG A 9 21.14 -26.14 -47.64
CA ARG A 9 21.77 -25.39 -46.55
C ARG A 9 20.93 -24.19 -46.10
N MET A 10 20.30 -23.47 -47.03
CA MET A 10 19.40 -22.36 -46.68
C MET A 10 18.13 -22.86 -45.96
N LEU A 11 17.58 -24.01 -46.38
CA LEU A 11 16.42 -24.60 -45.71
C LEU A 11 16.75 -25.05 -44.28
N LEU A 12 17.90 -25.70 -44.09
CA LEU A 12 18.39 -26.12 -42.77
C LEU A 12 18.65 -24.92 -41.84
N LEU A 13 19.19 -23.82 -42.37
CA LEU A 13 19.40 -22.59 -41.60
C LEU A 13 18.07 -21.95 -41.21
N ALA A 14 17.10 -21.87 -42.13
CA ALA A 14 15.77 -21.33 -41.85
C ALA A 14 15.02 -22.15 -40.79
N VAL A 15 15.07 -23.48 -40.87
CA VAL A 15 14.49 -24.38 -39.85
C VAL A 15 15.21 -24.22 -38.52
N GLY A 16 16.55 -24.11 -38.51
CA GLY A 16 17.33 -23.86 -37.30
C GLY A 16 16.99 -22.54 -36.63
N VAL A 17 16.82 -21.46 -37.39
CA VAL A 17 16.42 -20.14 -36.86
C VAL A 17 14.98 -20.17 -36.33
N ALA A 18 14.05 -20.84 -37.01
CA ALA A 18 12.68 -21.00 -36.55
C ALA A 18 12.57 -21.86 -35.27
N ALA A 19 13.36 -22.93 -35.17
CA ALA A 19 13.47 -23.77 -33.98
C ALA A 19 14.10 -22.99 -32.80
N CYS A 20 15.13 -22.19 -33.07
CA CYS A 20 15.74 -21.34 -32.04
C CYS A 20 14.76 -20.26 -31.57
N ALA A 21 13.99 -19.65 -32.48
CA ALA A 21 12.97 -18.65 -32.14
C ALA A 21 11.78 -19.21 -31.35
N THR A 22 11.46 -20.51 -31.50
CA THR A 22 10.41 -21.18 -30.72
C THR A 22 10.92 -21.61 -29.35
N VAL A 23 12.18 -22.03 -29.23
CA VAL A 23 12.82 -22.35 -27.94
C VAL A 23 13.14 -21.11 -27.11
N TYR A 24 13.49 -19.98 -27.75
CA TYR A 24 13.75 -18.69 -27.09
C TYR A 24 12.52 -17.79 -26.92
N ARG A 25 11.35 -18.19 -27.42
CA ARG A 25 10.09 -17.65 -26.89
C ARG A 25 9.94 -18.17 -25.47
N GLY A 26 10.59 -17.49 -24.53
CA GLY A 26 10.42 -17.75 -23.10
C GLY A 26 8.93 -17.92 -22.81
N ALA A 27 8.61 -18.92 -21.97
CA ALA A 27 7.23 -19.21 -21.62
C ALA A 27 6.49 -17.90 -21.31
N PRO A 28 5.26 -17.70 -21.83
CA PRO A 28 4.51 -16.48 -21.56
C PRO A 28 4.46 -16.28 -20.05
N VAL A 29 5.18 -15.27 -19.57
CA VAL A 29 5.15 -14.91 -18.15
C VAL A 29 3.72 -14.44 -17.91
N ALA A 30 2.98 -15.19 -17.10
CA ALA A 30 1.64 -14.81 -16.73
C ALA A 30 1.66 -13.36 -16.23
N PRO A 31 0.73 -12.52 -16.68
CA PRO A 31 0.75 -11.10 -16.34
C PRO A 31 0.72 -10.95 -14.81
N VAL A 32 1.75 -10.32 -14.26
CA VAL A 32 1.91 -10.13 -12.81
C VAL A 32 0.98 -8.99 -12.38
N PRO A 33 0.13 -9.19 -11.35
CA PRO A 33 -0.69 -8.12 -10.81
C PRO A 33 0.19 -7.02 -10.20
N ARG A 34 -0.26 -5.77 -10.29
CA ARG A 34 0.46 -4.59 -9.84
C ARG A 34 -0.35 -3.86 -8.78
N LEU A 35 0.31 -3.57 -7.66
CA LEU A 35 -0.19 -2.68 -6.64
C LEU A 35 0.48 -1.32 -6.82
N LEU A 36 -0.31 -0.29 -7.10
CA LEU A 36 0.10 1.09 -7.07
C LEU A 36 -0.45 1.69 -5.78
N PHE A 37 0.37 2.47 -5.08
CA PHE A 37 -0.05 3.16 -3.88
C PHE A 37 0.28 4.64 -3.97
N MET A 38 -0.52 5.45 -3.30
CA MET A 38 -0.31 6.87 -3.08
C MET A 38 -0.75 7.21 -1.65
N GLY A 39 -0.47 8.42 -1.19
CA GLY A 39 -0.82 8.91 0.14
C GLY A 39 -0.19 10.29 0.34
N HIS A 40 -0.60 11.00 1.39
CA HIS A 40 -0.13 12.35 1.66
C HIS A 40 -0.27 13.28 0.45
N VAL A 41 -1.47 13.26 -0.17
CA VAL A 41 -1.79 14.20 -1.25
C VAL A 41 -2.07 15.59 -0.70
N GLU A 42 -2.56 15.70 0.53
CA GLU A 42 -2.64 16.95 1.32
C GLU A 42 -3.18 18.15 0.51
N GLY A 43 -4.25 17.95 -0.27
CA GLY A 43 -4.86 19.04 -1.06
C GLY A 43 -4.16 19.41 -2.38
N TYR A 44 -3.02 18.80 -2.71
CA TYR A 44 -2.26 19.10 -3.93
C TYR A 44 -2.90 18.51 -5.20
N VAL A 45 -3.78 19.31 -5.82
CA VAL A 45 -4.37 19.03 -7.14
C VAL A 45 -3.37 19.25 -8.27
N GLU A 46 -2.68 20.39 -8.25
CA GLU A 46 -1.66 20.80 -9.21
C GLU A 46 -0.34 21.08 -8.47
N PRO A 47 0.83 20.98 -9.15
CA PRO A 47 2.09 21.40 -8.55
C PRO A 47 2.07 22.89 -8.17
N CYS A 48 2.86 23.26 -7.16
CA CYS A 48 3.05 24.66 -6.80
C CYS A 48 3.68 25.43 -7.97
N GLY A 49 2.93 26.41 -8.49
CA GLY A 49 3.28 27.19 -9.69
C GLY A 49 4.63 27.93 -9.64
N CYS A 50 5.22 28.07 -8.45
CA CYS A 50 6.36 28.95 -8.18
C CYS A 50 7.73 28.25 -8.19
N SER A 51 7.79 26.94 -8.37
CA SER A 51 9.05 26.17 -8.32
C SER A 51 9.46 25.67 -9.70
N GLU A 52 10.74 25.79 -10.05
CA GLU A 52 11.30 25.11 -11.23
C GLU A 52 11.27 23.59 -11.04
N GLY A 53 11.03 22.84 -12.11
CA GLY A 53 11.03 21.37 -12.06
C GLY A 53 9.82 20.76 -11.35
N GLN A 54 8.65 21.39 -11.45
CA GLN A 54 7.39 20.93 -10.85
C GLN A 54 7.13 19.42 -11.04
N LEU A 55 6.89 18.71 -9.93
CA LEU A 55 6.55 17.28 -9.90
C LEU A 55 5.10 17.06 -9.44
N GLY A 56 4.51 15.91 -9.78
CA GLY A 56 3.20 15.50 -9.26
C GLY A 56 2.00 16.21 -9.90
N GLY A 57 0.89 16.31 -9.17
CA GLY A 57 -0.39 16.80 -9.69
C GLY A 57 -1.25 15.70 -10.32
N GLU A 58 -2.56 15.83 -10.18
CA GLU A 58 -3.55 14.81 -10.55
C GLU A 58 -3.56 14.52 -12.06
N ALA A 59 -3.40 15.53 -12.91
CA ALA A 59 -3.34 15.33 -14.36
C ALA A 59 -2.18 14.43 -14.78
N ARG A 60 -0.98 14.66 -14.22
CA ARG A 60 0.20 13.83 -14.52
C ARG A 60 0.08 12.43 -13.92
N ARG A 61 -0.51 12.31 -12.72
CA ARG A 61 -0.83 11.00 -12.11
C ARG A 61 -1.81 10.20 -12.98
N ALA A 62 -2.85 10.85 -13.52
CA ALA A 62 -3.83 10.21 -14.38
C ALA A 62 -3.19 9.66 -15.67
N GLU A 63 -2.31 10.43 -16.32
CA GLU A 63 -1.58 9.96 -17.50
C GLU A 63 -0.63 8.80 -17.17
N LEU A 64 0.09 8.87 -16.05
CA LEU A 64 0.94 7.76 -15.59
C LEU A 64 0.11 6.50 -15.34
N LEU A 65 -1.02 6.62 -14.64
CA LEU A 65 -1.92 5.51 -14.36
C LEU A 65 -2.49 4.91 -15.64
N ARG A 66 -2.85 5.73 -16.63
CA ARG A 66 -3.29 5.28 -17.95
C ARG A 66 -2.21 4.47 -18.66
N ARG A 67 -0.96 4.95 -18.68
CA ARG A 67 0.18 4.22 -19.26
C ARG A 67 0.43 2.90 -18.55
N LEU A 68 0.40 2.91 -17.22
CA LEU A 68 0.57 1.70 -16.43
C LEU A 68 -0.56 0.72 -16.75
N ARG A 69 -1.82 1.13 -16.78
CA ARG A 69 -2.95 0.24 -17.10
C ARG A 69 -2.97 -0.30 -18.53
N ALA A 70 -2.25 0.32 -19.46
CA ALA A 70 -2.11 -0.21 -20.82
C ALA A 70 -1.24 -1.48 -20.90
N ALA A 71 -0.38 -1.74 -19.90
CA ALA A 71 0.40 -2.97 -19.82
C ALA A 71 -0.47 -4.15 -19.35
N PRO A 72 -0.24 -5.39 -19.85
CA PRO A 72 -0.95 -6.59 -19.39
C PRO A 72 -0.81 -6.80 -17.88
N GLY A 73 -1.91 -7.23 -17.25
CA GLY A 73 -1.98 -7.53 -15.81
C GLY A 73 -2.80 -6.54 -15.02
N ALA A 74 -3.51 -7.05 -14.02
CA ALA A 74 -4.39 -6.27 -13.17
C ALA A 74 -3.59 -5.18 -12.43
N THR A 75 -4.15 -3.98 -12.36
CA THR A 75 -3.58 -2.84 -11.61
C THR A 75 -4.55 -2.40 -10.55
N LEU A 76 -4.18 -2.56 -9.29
CA LEU A 76 -4.90 -2.05 -8.14
C LEU A 76 -4.26 -0.74 -7.70
N LEU A 77 -5.06 0.33 -7.59
CA LEU A 77 -4.61 1.59 -7.01
C LEU A 77 -5.19 1.73 -5.60
N VAL A 78 -4.33 1.92 -4.61
CA VAL A 78 -4.73 2.15 -3.21
C VAL A 78 -4.17 3.48 -2.70
N ASP A 79 -4.84 4.07 -1.72
CA ASP A 79 -4.39 5.29 -1.06
C ASP A 79 -4.21 5.06 0.45
N ALA A 80 -3.11 5.57 1.00
CA ALA A 80 -2.71 5.37 2.39
C ALA A 80 -3.29 6.43 3.37
N GLY A 81 -4.01 7.44 2.87
CA GLY A 81 -4.60 8.52 3.65
C GLY A 81 -3.87 9.85 3.50
N ASN A 82 -4.32 10.87 4.25
CA ASN A 82 -3.86 12.27 4.20
C ASN A 82 -3.99 12.87 2.79
N ARG A 83 -5.15 12.70 2.18
CA ARG A 83 -5.52 13.31 0.90
C ARG A 83 -6.04 14.74 1.05
N PHE A 84 -6.69 15.05 2.17
CA PHE A 84 -7.50 16.25 2.34
C PHE A 84 -7.04 17.09 3.53
N ILE A 85 -6.89 18.40 3.28
CA ILE A 85 -6.65 19.43 4.30
C ILE A 85 -7.70 20.54 4.17
N ALA A 86 -8.98 20.14 4.10
CA ALA A 86 -10.07 21.02 3.71
C ALA A 86 -10.45 22.06 4.79
N THR A 87 -9.91 23.27 4.69
CA THR A 87 -10.34 24.41 5.50
C THR A 87 -10.95 25.53 4.64
N GLY A 88 -12.15 25.98 5.00
CA GLY A 88 -12.86 27.05 4.28
C GLY A 88 -13.30 26.65 2.85
N PRO A 89 -13.85 27.61 2.07
CA PRO A 89 -14.43 27.31 0.75
C PRO A 89 -13.43 26.76 -0.27
N ALA A 90 -12.18 27.27 -0.28
CA ALA A 90 -11.15 26.83 -1.21
C ALA A 90 -10.70 25.38 -0.93
N GLY A 91 -10.53 25.02 0.35
CA GLY A 91 -10.17 23.66 0.75
C GLY A 91 -11.27 22.64 0.42
N GLU A 92 -12.54 23.02 0.55
CA GLU A 92 -13.67 22.17 0.15
C GLU A 92 -13.71 21.91 -1.37
N ILE A 93 -13.37 22.93 -2.18
CA ILE A 93 -13.22 22.76 -3.64
C ILE A 93 -12.07 21.79 -3.95
N GLN A 94 -10.90 21.98 -3.34
CA GLN A 94 -9.76 21.09 -3.52
C GLN A 94 -10.11 19.65 -3.14
N ALA A 95 -10.78 19.45 -2.01
CA ALA A 95 -11.21 18.13 -1.58
C ALA A 95 -12.20 17.50 -2.56
N ALA A 96 -13.18 18.25 -3.06
CA ALA A 96 -14.11 17.76 -4.07
C ALA A 96 -13.37 17.37 -5.36
N THR A 97 -12.40 18.17 -5.82
CA THR A 97 -11.59 17.88 -7.00
C THR A 97 -10.74 16.62 -6.82
N LEU A 98 -10.06 16.47 -5.67
CA LEU A 98 -9.25 15.30 -5.37
C LEU A 98 -10.08 14.02 -5.20
N ALA A 99 -11.29 14.12 -4.65
CA ALA A 99 -12.20 13.00 -4.56
C ALA A 99 -12.67 12.56 -5.95
N ALA A 100 -13.11 13.50 -6.79
CA ALA A 100 -13.48 13.22 -8.18
C ALA A 100 -12.33 12.60 -8.97
N ALA A 101 -11.09 13.09 -8.78
CA ALA A 101 -9.90 12.51 -9.37
C ALA A 101 -9.67 11.07 -8.90
N GLY A 102 -9.85 10.77 -7.61
CA GLY A 102 -9.73 9.43 -7.05
C GLY A 102 -10.77 8.45 -7.62
N VAL A 103 -12.03 8.88 -7.76
CA VAL A 103 -13.08 8.08 -8.40
C VAL A 103 -12.76 7.81 -9.86
N ALA A 104 -12.39 8.85 -10.63
CA ALA A 104 -12.03 8.70 -12.04
C ALA A 104 -10.78 7.83 -12.22
N ALA A 105 -9.83 7.92 -11.29
CA ALA A 105 -8.65 7.06 -11.25
C ALA A 105 -9.01 5.62 -10.86
N GLY A 106 -10.20 5.32 -10.34
CA GLY A 106 -10.58 3.99 -9.88
C GLY A 106 -9.69 3.52 -8.74
N VAL A 107 -9.51 4.38 -7.73
CA VAL A 107 -8.91 3.99 -6.45
C VAL A 107 -9.79 2.91 -5.82
N ALA A 108 -9.18 1.81 -5.40
CA ALA A 108 -9.90 0.64 -4.90
C ALA A 108 -10.08 0.65 -3.38
N ALA A 109 -9.22 1.35 -2.65
CA ALA A 109 -9.32 1.52 -1.21
C ALA A 109 -8.57 2.78 -0.78
N ILE A 110 -9.14 3.53 0.17
CA ILE A 110 -8.51 4.71 0.78
C ILE A 110 -8.47 4.50 2.29
N ASN A 111 -7.26 4.44 2.85
CA ASN A 111 -7.09 4.40 4.29
C ASN A 111 -7.39 5.77 4.92
N LEU A 112 -7.86 5.77 6.17
CA LEU A 112 -8.14 6.99 6.93
C LEU A 112 -6.86 7.54 7.57
N GLY A 113 -6.39 8.69 7.08
CA GLY A 113 -5.24 9.41 7.59
C GLY A 113 -5.53 10.27 8.84
N GLU A 114 -4.50 10.95 9.34
CA GLU A 114 -4.63 11.89 10.45
C GLU A 114 -5.33 13.18 10.04
N ASP A 115 -5.03 13.73 8.86
CA ASP A 115 -5.61 15.00 8.40
C ASP A 115 -7.12 14.86 8.19
N GLU A 116 -7.55 13.74 7.60
CA GLU A 116 -8.98 13.45 7.45
C GLU A 116 -9.71 13.33 8.78
N ARG A 117 -9.07 12.80 9.82
CA ARG A 117 -9.69 12.71 11.16
C ARG A 117 -9.95 14.09 11.73
N HIS A 118 -9.07 15.05 11.47
CA HIS A 118 -9.25 16.43 11.91
C HIS A 118 -10.43 17.12 11.21
N LEU A 119 -10.78 16.70 9.99
CA LEU A 119 -11.96 17.18 9.26
C LEU A 119 -13.29 16.64 9.82
N GLY A 120 -13.24 15.55 10.59
CA GLY A 120 -14.38 15.00 11.33
C GLY A 120 -15.31 14.09 10.52
N ALA A 121 -16.20 13.41 11.25
CA ALA A 121 -17.07 12.37 10.71
C ALA A 121 -18.07 12.89 9.65
N ASP A 122 -18.50 14.16 9.74
CA ASP A 122 -19.40 14.78 8.76
C ASP A 122 -18.73 14.93 7.39
N PHE A 123 -17.46 15.31 7.36
CA PHE A 123 -16.70 15.37 6.11
C PHE A 123 -16.56 13.98 5.50
N LEU A 124 -16.15 13.00 6.29
CA LEU A 124 -15.98 11.61 5.85
C LEU A 124 -17.28 10.97 5.36
N SER A 125 -18.39 11.23 6.05
CA SER A 125 -19.72 10.71 5.67
C SER A 125 -20.21 11.33 4.36
N ARG A 126 -20.00 12.64 4.18
CA ARG A 126 -20.25 13.32 2.90
C ARG A 126 -19.39 12.72 1.78
N ASP A 127 -18.12 12.44 2.05
CA ASP A 127 -17.19 11.92 1.06
C ASP A 127 -17.49 10.47 0.65
N ALA A 128 -17.70 9.58 1.63
CA ALA A 128 -18.10 8.19 1.37
C ALA A 128 -19.46 8.08 0.64
N GLY A 129 -20.43 8.92 1.01
CA GLY A 129 -21.80 8.87 0.47
C GLY A 129 -21.97 9.62 -0.85
N VAL A 130 -21.54 10.88 -0.92
CA VAL A 130 -21.81 11.78 -2.07
C VAL A 130 -20.71 11.67 -3.13
N ARG A 131 -19.44 11.55 -2.70
CA ARG A 131 -18.30 11.45 -3.63
C ARG A 131 -17.95 10.01 -3.97
N GLY A 132 -18.37 9.03 -3.15
CA GLY A 132 -18.31 7.61 -3.47
C GLY A 132 -16.92 6.98 -3.33
N LEU A 133 -16.05 7.54 -2.49
CA LEU A 133 -14.72 7.00 -2.25
C LEU A 133 -14.74 5.75 -1.34
N PRO A 134 -13.94 4.70 -1.63
CA PRO A 134 -13.94 3.44 -0.88
C PRO A 134 -13.07 3.52 0.38
N TRP A 135 -13.57 4.18 1.41
CA TRP A 135 -12.89 4.29 2.70
C TRP A 135 -12.72 2.93 3.39
N VAL A 136 -11.51 2.66 3.87
CA VAL A 136 -11.18 1.50 4.70
C VAL A 136 -10.51 1.97 5.99
N HIS A 137 -10.93 1.40 7.12
CA HIS A 137 -10.30 1.63 8.41
C HIS A 137 -10.46 0.42 9.30
N ALA A 138 -9.36 -0.06 9.90
CA ALA A 138 -9.35 -1.29 10.71
C ALA A 138 -9.21 -1.05 12.22
N ASN A 139 -8.76 0.15 12.64
CA ASN A 139 -8.21 0.37 13.98
C ASN A 139 -9.05 1.32 14.86
N SER A 140 -10.26 1.69 14.42
CA SER A 140 -11.20 2.52 15.18
C SER A 140 -12.59 2.40 14.58
N ASP A 141 -13.59 2.39 15.44
CA ASP A 141 -14.94 2.77 15.08
C ASP A 141 -14.91 4.22 14.59
N ALA A 142 -15.37 4.48 13.37
CA ALA A 142 -15.50 5.84 12.84
C ALA A 142 -16.57 6.68 13.59
N ALA A 143 -17.08 6.21 14.73
CA ALA A 143 -18.23 6.72 15.44
C ALA A 143 -17.91 7.35 16.81
N THR A 144 -16.67 7.26 17.32
CA THR A 144 -16.38 7.67 18.71
C THR A 144 -15.09 8.50 18.82
N PRO A 145 -15.20 9.85 18.83
CA PRO A 145 -14.10 10.72 19.24
C PRO A 145 -13.74 10.50 20.72
N PRO A 146 -12.46 10.64 21.15
CA PRO A 146 -11.29 11.09 20.40
C PRO A 146 -10.53 9.96 19.68
N TRP A 147 -9.89 10.34 18.56
CA TRP A 147 -9.46 9.44 17.49
C TRP A 147 -8.06 8.76 17.56
N PRO A 148 -7.26 8.78 18.65
CA PRO A 148 -6.29 7.72 18.77
C PRO A 148 -7.06 6.41 19.02
N GLY A 149 -6.82 5.39 18.19
CA GLY A 149 -7.29 4.03 18.45
C GLY A 149 -6.73 3.51 19.79
N GLU A 150 -7.25 2.39 20.29
CA GLU A 150 -6.92 1.84 21.62
C GLU A 150 -5.40 1.77 21.86
N VAL A 151 -4.64 1.30 20.87
CA VAL A 151 -3.16 1.25 20.90
C VAL A 151 -2.54 2.62 21.07
N ALA A 152 -2.96 3.62 20.29
CA ALA A 152 -2.38 4.95 20.32
C ALA A 152 -2.68 5.68 21.65
N ARG A 153 -3.89 5.49 22.21
CA ARG A 153 -4.23 6.00 23.55
C ARG A 153 -3.37 5.35 24.63
N THR A 154 -3.16 4.04 24.52
CA THR A 154 -2.35 3.27 25.47
C THR A 154 -0.87 3.71 25.44
N VAL A 155 -0.29 3.86 24.25
CA VAL A 155 1.08 4.39 24.06
C VAL A 155 1.20 5.78 24.67
N ARG A 156 0.27 6.68 24.34
CA ARG A 156 0.27 8.04 24.86
C ARG A 156 0.18 8.07 26.39
N ALA A 157 -0.60 7.17 26.99
CA ALA A 157 -0.70 7.07 28.45
C ALA A 157 0.61 6.59 29.10
N ALA A 158 1.28 5.60 28.50
CA ALA A 158 2.60 5.15 28.96
C ALA A 158 3.65 6.27 28.86
N GLU A 159 3.70 6.98 27.72
CA GLU A 159 4.56 8.14 27.52
C GLU A 159 4.31 9.24 28.56
N GLN A 160 3.05 9.59 28.83
CA GLN A 160 2.67 10.60 29.83
C GLN A 160 3.09 10.21 31.25
N LYS A 161 3.16 8.91 31.54
CA LYS A 161 3.66 8.37 32.81
C LYS A 161 5.18 8.18 32.83
N GLY A 162 5.85 8.31 31.69
CA GLY A 162 7.29 8.05 31.57
C GLY A 162 7.67 6.58 31.79
N CYS A 163 6.80 5.64 31.41
CA CYS A 163 7.04 4.19 31.52
C CYS A 163 6.88 3.49 30.15
N ASP A 164 7.28 2.23 30.06
CA ASP A 164 7.00 1.39 28.89
C ASP A 164 5.54 0.91 28.91
N LEU A 165 5.02 0.49 27.75
CA LEU A 165 3.72 -0.16 27.62
C LEU A 165 3.61 -1.41 28.52
N ALA A 166 4.71 -2.17 28.62
CA ALA A 166 4.77 -3.38 29.45
C ALA A 166 4.67 -3.09 30.96
N ASP A 167 4.93 -1.85 31.37
CA ASP A 167 4.85 -1.42 32.78
C ASP A 167 3.43 -1.02 33.21
N LEU A 168 2.50 -0.85 32.25
CA LEU A 168 1.10 -0.55 32.56
C LEU A 168 0.42 -1.75 33.20
N ALA A 169 -0.34 -1.53 34.27
CA ALA A 169 -1.09 -2.60 34.92
C ALA A 169 -2.26 -3.08 34.04
N LEU A 170 -2.61 -4.37 34.16
CA LEU A 170 -3.62 -5.00 33.29
C LEU A 170 -4.98 -4.28 33.39
N ALA A 171 -5.34 -3.84 34.59
CA ALA A 171 -6.54 -3.04 34.83
C ALA A 171 -6.55 -1.74 34.02
N GLU A 172 -5.38 -1.10 33.86
CA GLU A 172 -5.22 0.13 33.07
C GLU A 172 -5.29 -0.16 31.57
N LEU A 173 -4.62 -1.21 31.10
CA LEU A 173 -4.72 -1.65 29.71
C LEU A 173 -6.17 -1.96 29.31
N ARG A 174 -6.93 -2.58 30.24
CA ARG A 174 -8.36 -2.88 30.06
C ARG A 174 -9.27 -1.66 30.02
N THR A 175 -8.81 -0.48 30.49
CA THR A 175 -9.55 0.77 30.27
C THR A 175 -9.52 1.23 28.82
N PHE A 176 -8.49 0.81 28.06
CA PHE A 176 -8.38 1.13 26.63
C PHE A 176 -9.09 0.11 25.75
N SER A 177 -9.05 -1.17 26.13
CA SER A 177 -9.75 -2.25 25.44
C SER A 177 -10.08 -3.40 26.39
N PRO A 178 -11.36 -3.80 26.56
CA PRO A 178 -11.75 -4.89 27.46
C PRO A 178 -11.28 -6.27 26.98
N LEU A 179 -10.79 -6.38 25.75
CA LEU A 179 -10.28 -7.62 25.16
C LEU A 179 -8.83 -7.93 25.59
N VAL A 180 -8.17 -7.01 26.30
CA VAL A 180 -6.79 -7.22 26.76
C VAL A 180 -6.78 -8.16 27.96
N GLU A 181 -6.04 -9.24 27.80
CA GLU A 181 -5.82 -10.27 28.81
C GLU A 181 -4.35 -10.29 29.26
N GLU A 182 -4.03 -11.11 30.26
CA GLU A 182 -2.70 -11.17 30.87
C GLU A 182 -1.60 -11.68 29.91
N ASP A 183 -1.98 -12.31 28.80
CA ASP A 183 -1.08 -12.73 27.73
C ASP A 183 -0.46 -11.55 26.96
N VAL A 184 -1.00 -10.34 27.09
CA VAL A 184 -0.46 -9.12 26.46
C VAL A 184 1.00 -8.87 26.83
N TYR A 185 1.39 -9.16 28.07
CA TYR A 185 2.76 -8.96 28.53
C TYR A 185 3.76 -9.89 27.85
N GLN A 186 3.29 -11.02 27.31
CA GLN A 186 4.15 -11.93 26.55
C GLN A 186 4.54 -11.32 25.20
N VAL A 187 3.64 -10.54 24.57
CA VAL A 187 3.87 -9.93 23.26
C VAL A 187 4.47 -8.53 23.32
N LEU A 188 4.36 -7.84 24.46
CA LEU A 188 4.99 -6.52 24.68
C LEU A 188 6.49 -6.60 24.99
N THR A 189 7.09 -7.79 24.96
CA THR A 189 8.55 -7.98 24.96
C THR A 189 9.13 -7.86 23.56
N LEU A 190 10.43 -7.57 23.45
CA LEU A 190 11.13 -7.58 22.15
C LEU A 190 11.00 -8.96 21.48
N GLU A 191 11.24 -10.02 22.24
CA GLU A 191 11.17 -11.40 21.77
C GLU A 191 9.75 -11.77 21.33
N GLY A 192 8.75 -11.39 22.12
CA GLY A 192 7.34 -11.60 21.82
C GLY A 192 6.90 -10.88 20.54
N SER A 193 7.24 -9.59 20.42
CA SER A 193 6.93 -8.78 19.23
C SER A 193 7.58 -9.36 17.95
N LEU A 194 8.84 -9.81 18.04
CA LEU A 194 9.52 -10.49 16.94
C LEU A 194 8.88 -11.84 16.62
N ALA A 195 8.52 -12.63 17.62
CA ALA A 195 7.92 -13.95 17.44
C ALA A 195 6.59 -13.90 16.69
N GLN A 196 5.77 -12.85 16.89
CA GLN A 196 4.50 -12.65 16.19
C GLN A 196 4.67 -12.47 14.67
N ARG A 197 5.87 -12.12 14.19
CA ARG A 197 6.19 -12.01 12.75
C ARG A 197 6.57 -13.36 12.13
N SER A 198 5.85 -14.44 12.45
CA SER A 198 6.15 -15.83 12.06
C SER A 198 5.54 -16.29 10.72
N HIS A 199 5.28 -15.35 9.81
CA HIS A 199 4.78 -15.65 8.45
C HIS A 199 5.92 -15.68 7.43
N LEU A 200 5.62 -16.10 6.19
CA LEU A 200 6.61 -16.12 5.11
C LEU A 200 7.13 -14.70 4.83
N GLY A 201 8.44 -14.50 4.98
CA GLY A 201 9.08 -13.18 4.84
C GLY A 201 9.09 -12.34 6.13
N GLY A 202 8.49 -12.84 7.22
CA GLY A 202 8.52 -12.18 8.51
C GLY A 202 9.86 -12.29 9.24
N THR A 203 10.02 -11.46 10.29
CA THR A 203 11.27 -11.29 11.05
C THR A 203 11.40 -12.22 12.25
N ALA A 204 10.43 -13.12 12.50
CA ALA A 204 10.57 -14.10 13.58
C ALA A 204 11.83 -14.95 13.36
N PRO A 205 12.58 -15.33 14.42
CA PRO A 205 13.82 -16.09 14.29
C PRO A 205 13.65 -17.39 13.47
N ALA A 206 12.52 -18.08 13.62
CA ALA A 206 12.19 -19.26 12.82
C ALA A 206 12.00 -18.93 11.32
N ALA A 207 11.31 -17.84 11.01
CA ALA A 207 11.07 -17.36 9.64
C ALA A 207 12.39 -16.93 8.97
N VAL A 208 13.27 -16.24 9.69
CA VAL A 208 14.61 -15.84 9.22
C VAL A 208 15.49 -17.07 8.96
N ARG A 209 15.54 -18.05 9.89
CA ARG A 209 16.28 -19.30 9.67
C ARG A 209 15.79 -20.05 8.44
N ALA A 210 14.47 -20.13 8.25
CA ALA A 210 13.89 -20.73 7.07
C ALA A 210 14.24 -19.97 5.78
N ALA A 211 14.27 -18.63 5.82
CA ALA A 211 14.69 -17.78 4.71
C ALA A 211 16.16 -18.00 4.34
N ILE A 212 17.06 -18.04 5.33
CA ILE A 212 18.48 -18.36 5.14
C ILE A 212 18.63 -19.76 4.51
N GLY A 213 17.89 -20.76 4.98
CA GLY A 213 17.91 -22.10 4.40
C GLY A 213 17.47 -22.13 2.93
N ARG A 214 16.44 -21.36 2.57
CA ARG A 214 16.01 -21.18 1.17
C ARG A 214 17.08 -20.47 0.34
N ALA A 215 17.72 -19.44 0.89
CA ALA A 215 18.77 -18.69 0.21
C ALA A 215 20.00 -19.57 -0.05
N ARG A 216 20.47 -20.33 0.94
CA ARG A 216 21.59 -21.27 0.79
C ARG A 216 21.34 -22.28 -0.34
N ARG A 217 20.17 -22.93 -0.36
CA ARG A 217 19.80 -23.85 -1.45
C ARG A 217 19.79 -23.23 -2.84
N ARG A 218 19.56 -21.91 -2.93
CA ARG A 218 19.62 -21.19 -4.22
C ARG A 218 21.04 -20.80 -4.62
N LEU A 219 21.94 -20.66 -3.65
CA LEU A 219 23.31 -20.17 -3.86
C LEU A 219 24.35 -21.30 -3.91
N GLY A 220 24.04 -22.50 -3.43
CA GLY A 220 24.95 -23.65 -3.33
C GLY A 220 25.06 -24.13 -1.90
#